data_AF-A0A562D033-F1
#
_entry.id   AF-A0A562D033-F1
#
_cell.length_a   1.000
_cell.length_b   1.000
_cell.length_c   1.000
_cell.angle_alpha   90.00
_cell.angle_beta   90.00
_cell.angle_gamma   90.00
#
_symmetry.space_group_name_H-M   'P 1'
#
loop_
_entity.id
_entity.type
_entity.pdbx_description
1 polymer ?
#
loop_
_entity_poly.entity_id
_entity_poly.type
_entity_poly.pdbx_seq_one_letter_code
_entity_poly.pdbx_strand_id
1 'polypeptide(L)'
;MTLRNTIRILAAAASLSLLAACATAPKPLQGSFPQLTPQQAAGSVPAASPVRWGGRIVETQPKQDRTCFQMVAMPLNSSGRPQRNASDATQGRFVACRAGFYDPAVFTPGREVTFVGQVEGTDTVRIGEYDYKLPRLAADVVYLWPEVREVEVVVPPPGPYWGPYWGPYRRGPWGWWW
;
A
#
# COMPACT_ATOMS: atom_id res chain seq x y z
N MET A 1 30.25 -13.55 37.44
CA MET A 1 29.81 -13.35 36.04
C MET A 1 30.74 -12.33 35.40
N THR A 2 31.48 -12.73 34.36
CA THR A 2 32.65 -12.02 33.84
C THR A 2 32.26 -10.77 33.04
N LEU A 3 33.05 -9.69 33.15
CA LEU A 3 32.86 -8.40 32.48
C LEU A 3 32.68 -8.51 30.95
N ARG A 4 33.21 -9.59 30.34
CA ARG A 4 33.00 -9.91 28.91
C ARG A 4 31.55 -10.28 28.59
N ASN A 5 30.83 -10.88 29.53
CA ASN A 5 29.44 -11.30 29.33
C ASN A 5 28.47 -10.10 29.43
N THR A 6 28.72 -9.16 30.34
CA THR A 6 27.93 -7.92 30.42
C THR A 6 28.13 -7.02 29.19
N ILE A 7 29.36 -6.91 28.67
CA ILE A 7 29.63 -6.17 27.41
C ILE A 7 28.93 -6.81 26.21
N ARG A 8 28.91 -8.15 26.11
CA ARG A 8 28.20 -8.86 25.03
C ARG A 8 26.68 -8.68 25.12
N ILE A 9 26.11 -8.69 26.32
CA ILE A 9 24.67 -8.47 26.53
C ILE A 9 24.29 -7.02 26.18
N LEU A 10 25.09 -6.03 26.60
CA LEU A 10 24.87 -4.63 26.26
C LEU A 10 25.01 -4.38 24.75
N ALA A 11 26.00 -4.99 24.10
CA ALA A 11 26.16 -4.92 22.65
C ALA A 11 24.98 -5.56 21.92
N ALA A 12 24.50 -6.73 22.35
CA ALA A 12 23.32 -7.37 21.77
C ALA A 12 22.04 -6.55 21.95
N ALA A 13 21.85 -5.93 23.12
CA ALA A 13 20.72 -5.05 23.40
C ALA A 13 20.76 -3.76 22.56
N ALA A 14 21.95 -3.18 22.37
CA ALA A 14 22.18 -2.04 21.48
C ALA A 14 21.91 -2.40 20.01
N SER A 15 22.35 -3.60 19.57
CA SER A 15 22.06 -4.12 18.24
C SER A 15 20.55 -4.30 18.01
N LEU A 16 19.82 -4.87 18.98
CA LEU A 16 18.36 -5.05 18.88
C LEU A 16 17.60 -3.72 18.82
N SER A 17 18.09 -2.67 19.48
CA SER A 17 17.47 -1.35 19.44
C SER A 17 17.73 -0.61 18.12
N LEU A 18 18.83 -0.90 17.44
CA LEU A 18 19.14 -0.37 16.09
C LEU A 18 18.32 -1.03 14.97
N LEU A 19 17.72 -2.21 15.20
CA LEU A 19 16.82 -2.88 14.25
C LEU A 19 15.40 -2.28 14.21
N ALA A 20 15.08 -1.33 15.10
CA ALA A 20 13.80 -0.61 15.11
C ALA A 20 13.77 0.58 14.12
N ALA A 21 14.59 0.55 13.06
CA ALA A 21 14.43 1.41 11.90
C ALA A 21 13.18 0.97 11.11
N CYS A 22 12.01 1.19 11.71
CA CYS A 22 10.73 0.88 11.10
C CYS A 22 10.58 1.69 9.82
N ALA A 23 10.20 1.02 8.73
CA ALA A 23 9.68 1.64 7.52
C ALA A 23 8.49 2.54 7.91
N THR A 24 8.77 3.81 8.15
CA THR A 24 7.82 4.76 8.73
C THR A 24 7.02 5.38 7.59
N ALA A 25 5.71 5.57 7.81
CA ALA A 25 4.86 6.28 6.86
C ALA A 25 5.43 7.67 6.53
N PRO A 26 5.21 8.18 5.30
CA PRO A 26 5.56 9.56 4.95
C PRO A 26 5.03 10.53 6.02
N LYS A 27 5.81 11.58 6.33
CA LYS A 27 5.46 12.60 7.34
C LYS A 27 4.00 13.06 7.31
N PRO A 28 3.35 13.32 6.14
CA PRO A 28 1.96 13.76 6.13
C PRO A 28 0.91 12.67 6.44
N LEU A 29 1.30 11.39 6.49
CA LEU A 29 0.42 10.25 6.79
C LEU A 29 0.60 9.71 8.21
N GLN A 30 1.52 10.30 8.99
CA GLN A 30 1.78 9.92 10.38
C GLN A 30 0.65 10.39 11.30
N GLY A 31 0.29 9.56 12.26
CA GLY A 31 -0.81 9.82 13.19
C GLY A 31 -1.45 8.52 13.67
N SER A 32 -2.22 8.61 14.75
CA SER A 32 -3.07 7.52 15.23
C SER A 32 -4.49 7.75 14.71
N PHE A 33 -5.03 6.77 14.00
CA PHE A 33 -6.37 6.83 13.43
C PHE A 33 -7.15 5.58 13.83
N PRO A 34 -8.45 5.71 14.17
CA PRO A 34 -9.31 4.56 14.39
C PRO A 34 -9.34 3.66 13.15
N GLN A 35 -9.44 2.35 13.37
CA GLN A 35 -9.58 1.33 12.32
C GLN A 35 -11.03 1.30 11.81
N LEU A 36 -11.50 2.43 11.29
CA LEU A 36 -12.82 2.56 10.71
C LEU A 36 -12.72 2.40 9.19
N THR A 37 -13.49 1.48 8.62
CA THR A 37 -13.54 1.31 7.16
C THR A 37 -14.63 2.17 6.51
N PRO A 38 -14.50 2.53 5.22
CA PRO A 38 -15.56 3.19 4.47
C PRO A 38 -16.90 2.46 4.52
N GLN A 39 -16.90 1.14 4.38
CA GLN A 39 -18.13 0.35 4.43
C GLN A 39 -18.84 0.48 5.80
N GLN A 40 -18.09 0.53 6.90
CA GLN A 40 -18.66 0.79 8.23
C GLN A 40 -19.19 2.23 8.35
N ALA A 41 -18.47 3.20 7.79
CA ALA A 41 -18.87 4.61 7.78
C ALA A 41 -20.15 4.89 7.00
N ALA A 42 -20.48 4.06 6.02
CA ALA A 42 -21.73 4.18 5.26
C ALA A 42 -22.98 3.80 6.08
N GLY A 43 -22.85 2.93 7.10
CA GLY A 43 -23.97 2.38 7.86
C GLY A 43 -24.38 3.20 9.08
N SER A 44 -23.41 3.62 9.89
CA SER A 44 -23.67 4.36 11.13
C SER A 44 -22.36 4.85 11.78
N VAL A 45 -21.88 6.02 11.39
CA VAL A 45 -20.72 6.66 12.03
C VAL A 45 -21.03 8.11 12.37
N PRO A 46 -20.56 8.62 13.52
CA PRO A 46 -20.62 10.04 13.82
C PRO A 46 -19.85 10.83 12.77
N ALA A 47 -20.53 11.80 12.15
CA ALA A 47 -19.88 12.80 11.32
C ALA A 47 -18.69 13.43 12.09
N ALA A 48 -17.63 13.79 11.37
CA ALA A 48 -16.34 14.29 11.86
C ALA A 48 -15.45 13.28 12.60
N SER A 49 -15.48 12.00 12.20
CA SER A 49 -14.48 11.03 12.66
C SER A 49 -13.16 11.16 11.87
N PRO A 50 -12.00 11.34 12.52
CA PRO A 50 -10.71 11.41 11.82
C PRO A 50 -10.36 10.03 11.30
N VAL A 51 -10.01 9.92 10.02
CA VAL A 51 -9.69 8.64 9.38
C VAL A 51 -8.50 8.77 8.44
N ARG A 52 -7.85 7.63 8.20
CA ARG A 52 -6.83 7.46 7.17
C ARG A 52 -7.26 6.35 6.23
N TRP A 53 -7.75 6.73 5.06
CA TRP A 53 -8.24 5.80 4.04
C TRP A 53 -7.38 5.90 2.80
N GLY A 54 -7.24 4.82 2.06
CA GLY A 54 -6.54 4.84 0.79
C GLY A 54 -7.01 3.71 -0.09
N GLY A 55 -6.53 3.74 -1.32
CA GLY A 55 -7.06 2.85 -2.33
C GLY A 55 -6.61 3.22 -3.73
N ARG A 56 -7.38 2.76 -4.71
CA ARG A 56 -7.19 3.06 -6.12
C ARG A 56 -8.23 4.05 -6.60
N ILE A 57 -7.80 5.02 -7.39
CA ILE A 57 -8.69 5.97 -8.05
C ILE A 57 -9.57 5.23 -9.05
N VAL A 58 -10.87 5.43 -8.96
CA VAL A 58 -11.84 5.06 -9.99
C VAL A 58 -12.01 6.24 -10.94
N GLU A 59 -12.19 7.43 -10.37
CA GLU A 59 -12.44 8.65 -11.12
C GLU A 59 -11.99 9.88 -10.32
N THR A 60 -11.48 10.89 -11.02
CA THR A 60 -11.11 12.19 -10.47
C THR A 60 -11.98 13.27 -11.12
N GLN A 61 -12.76 13.97 -10.32
CA GLN A 61 -13.71 14.99 -10.76
C GLN A 61 -13.37 16.35 -10.14
N PRO A 62 -12.67 17.23 -10.87
CA PRO A 62 -12.53 18.63 -10.48
C PRO A 62 -13.89 19.33 -10.50
N LYS A 63 -14.20 20.08 -9.44
CA LYS A 63 -15.34 20.99 -9.33
C LYS A 63 -14.81 22.43 -9.22
N GLN A 64 -15.71 23.41 -9.15
CA GLN A 64 -15.32 24.83 -9.08
C GLN A 64 -14.40 25.18 -7.90
N ASP A 65 -14.61 24.57 -6.72
CA ASP A 65 -13.95 24.92 -5.46
C ASP A 65 -13.09 23.79 -4.88
N ARG A 66 -13.27 22.57 -5.38
CA ARG A 66 -12.71 21.35 -4.81
C ARG A 66 -12.52 20.30 -5.89
N THR A 67 -11.64 19.34 -5.65
CA THR A 67 -11.54 18.12 -6.46
C THR A 67 -12.00 16.93 -5.64
N CYS A 68 -12.88 16.11 -6.21
CA CYS A 68 -13.37 14.91 -5.57
C CYS A 68 -12.85 13.66 -6.30
N PHE A 69 -12.41 12.69 -5.52
CA PHE A 69 -11.86 11.42 -5.97
C PHE A 69 -12.82 10.31 -5.57
N GLN A 70 -13.30 9.55 -6.55
CA GLN A 70 -14.00 8.30 -6.28
C GLN A 70 -12.96 7.20 -6.11
N MET A 71 -13.03 6.49 -4.98
CA MET A 71 -12.00 5.55 -4.56
C MET A 71 -12.58 4.17 -4.29
N VAL A 72 -11.84 3.13 -4.69
CA VAL A 72 -12.01 1.77 -4.15
C VAL A 72 -11.06 1.63 -2.98
N ALA A 73 -11.60 1.44 -1.79
CA ALA A 73 -10.83 1.38 -0.56
C ALA A 73 -10.06 0.05 -0.46
N MET A 74 -8.81 0.12 -0.06
CA MET A 74 -7.96 -1.04 0.18
C MET A 74 -7.31 -0.94 1.56
N PRO A 75 -7.04 -2.09 2.22
CA PRO A 75 -6.24 -2.12 3.44
C PRO A 75 -4.90 -1.40 3.25
N LEU A 76 -4.50 -0.63 4.26
CA LEU A 76 -3.23 0.08 4.27
C LEU A 76 -2.17 -0.74 5.00
N ASN A 77 -0.94 -0.74 4.48
CA ASN A 77 0.21 -1.29 5.19
C ASN A 77 0.69 -0.33 6.31
N SER A 78 1.75 -0.71 7.02
CA SER A 78 2.36 0.13 8.08
C SER A 78 2.81 1.51 7.61
N SER A 79 3.20 1.66 6.34
CA SER A 79 3.57 2.95 5.74
C SER A 79 2.37 3.78 5.28
N GLY A 80 1.13 3.28 5.46
CA GLY A 80 -0.09 3.92 4.97
C GLY A 80 -0.31 3.76 3.47
N ARG A 81 0.46 2.91 2.78
CA ARG A 81 0.28 2.62 1.35
C ARG A 81 -0.81 1.55 1.17
N PRO A 82 -1.69 1.68 0.17
CA PRO A 82 -2.65 0.64 -0.15
C PRO A 82 -1.96 -0.67 -0.54
N GLN A 83 -2.41 -1.80 0.01
CA GLN A 83 -1.85 -3.12 -0.25
C GLN A 83 -2.32 -3.68 -1.60
N ARG A 84 -1.38 -3.99 -2.50
CA ARG A 84 -1.69 -4.50 -3.86
C ARG A 84 -2.33 -5.88 -3.88
N ASN A 85 -1.92 -6.75 -2.96
CA ASN A 85 -2.43 -8.12 -2.83
C ASN A 85 -3.87 -8.18 -2.27
N ALA A 86 -4.41 -7.08 -1.78
CA ALA A 86 -5.76 -6.99 -1.23
C ALA A 86 -6.80 -6.57 -2.28
N SER A 87 -6.52 -6.77 -3.57
CA SER A 87 -7.37 -6.32 -4.70
C SER A 87 -8.83 -6.77 -4.58
N ASP A 88 -9.07 -7.98 -4.04
CA ASP A 88 -10.41 -8.54 -3.86
C ASP A 88 -11.02 -8.23 -2.48
N ALA A 89 -10.19 -7.80 -1.51
CA ALA A 89 -10.59 -7.44 -0.16
C ALA A 89 -10.87 -5.93 -0.07
N THR A 90 -11.81 -5.44 -0.89
CA THR A 90 -12.17 -4.01 -0.88
C THR A 90 -12.89 -3.65 0.43
N GLN A 91 -12.42 -2.61 1.12
CA GLN A 91 -13.05 -2.10 2.35
C GLN A 91 -14.28 -1.21 2.06
N GLY A 92 -14.90 -1.42 0.89
CA GLY A 92 -15.94 -0.58 0.30
C GLY A 92 -15.40 0.49 -0.66
N ARG A 93 -16.25 1.48 -0.95
CA ARG A 93 -15.95 2.64 -1.78
C ARG A 93 -16.18 3.92 -0.97
N PHE A 94 -15.49 5.00 -1.33
CA PHE A 94 -15.69 6.31 -0.72
C PHE A 94 -15.40 7.42 -1.72
N VAL A 95 -15.88 8.62 -1.40
CA VAL A 95 -15.53 9.84 -2.11
C VAL A 95 -14.64 10.68 -1.20
N ALA A 96 -13.44 11.02 -1.63
CA ALA A 96 -12.59 11.97 -0.92
C ALA A 96 -12.61 13.31 -1.66
N CYS A 97 -12.93 14.41 -0.98
CA CYS A 97 -12.91 15.74 -1.58
C CYS A 97 -11.87 16.62 -0.89
N ARG A 98 -11.10 17.38 -1.67
CA ARG A 98 -10.11 18.34 -1.19
C ARG A 98 -10.33 19.69 -1.87
N ALA A 99 -10.25 20.78 -1.10
CA ALA A 99 -10.30 22.12 -1.67
C ALA A 99 -9.17 22.36 -2.69
N GLY A 100 -9.49 23.07 -3.77
CA GLY A 100 -8.56 23.33 -4.87
C GLY A 100 -8.61 22.33 -6.02
N PHE A 101 -7.71 22.54 -6.97
CA PHE A 101 -7.64 21.79 -8.22
C PHE A 101 -6.55 20.70 -8.16
N TYR A 102 -6.93 19.48 -8.52
CA TYR A 102 -6.02 18.37 -8.77
C TYR A 102 -6.21 17.88 -10.20
N ASP A 103 -5.11 17.77 -10.94
CA ASP A 103 -5.13 17.43 -12.37
C ASP A 103 -5.53 15.95 -12.58
N PRO A 104 -6.65 15.66 -13.29
CA PRO A 104 -7.03 14.29 -13.64
C PRO A 104 -6.00 13.53 -14.47
N ALA A 105 -5.12 14.23 -15.20
CA ALA A 105 -4.03 13.62 -15.96
C ALA A 105 -2.89 13.09 -15.07
N VAL A 106 -2.78 13.59 -13.83
CA VAL A 106 -1.84 13.08 -12.82
C VAL A 106 -2.53 12.06 -11.89
N PHE A 107 -3.78 12.35 -11.53
CA PHE A 107 -4.63 11.52 -10.68
C PHE A 107 -5.52 10.62 -11.54
N THR A 108 -4.89 9.80 -12.37
CA THR A 108 -5.58 8.91 -13.30
C THR A 108 -6.20 7.69 -12.60
N PRO A 109 -7.23 7.07 -13.21
CA PRO A 109 -7.78 5.81 -12.71
C PRO A 109 -6.68 4.74 -12.52
N GLY A 110 -6.78 3.97 -11.44
CA GLY A 110 -5.82 2.93 -11.07
C GLY A 110 -4.63 3.42 -10.22
N ARG A 111 -4.41 4.73 -10.08
CA ARG A 111 -3.38 5.27 -9.20
C ARG A 111 -3.68 5.00 -7.73
N GLU A 112 -2.63 4.69 -6.97
CA GLU A 112 -2.69 4.50 -5.52
C GLU A 112 -2.63 5.84 -4.79
N VAL A 113 -3.63 6.13 -3.96
CA VAL A 113 -3.68 7.36 -3.16
C VAL A 113 -4.08 7.05 -1.74
N THR A 114 -3.48 7.75 -0.79
CA THR A 114 -3.88 7.75 0.62
C THR A 114 -4.33 9.14 1.02
N PHE A 115 -5.42 9.19 1.77
CA PHE A 115 -6.04 10.38 2.31
C PHE A 115 -6.02 10.34 3.83
N VAL A 116 -5.84 11.50 4.44
CA VAL A 116 -6.13 11.74 5.86
C VAL A 116 -7.15 12.85 5.92
N GLY A 117 -8.17 12.71 6.78
CA GLY A 117 -9.20 13.72 6.91
C GLY A 117 -10.36 13.30 7.80
N GLN A 118 -11.50 13.94 7.61
CA GLN A 118 -12.70 13.76 8.42
C GLN A 118 -13.84 13.18 7.58
N VAL A 119 -14.62 12.26 8.15
CA VAL A 119 -15.82 11.74 7.48
C VAL A 119 -16.98 12.73 7.66
N GLU A 120 -17.52 13.29 6.59
CA GLU A 120 -18.57 14.35 6.63
C GLU A 120 -19.99 13.84 6.36
N GLY A 121 -20.17 12.52 6.21
CA GLY A 121 -21.46 11.90 5.93
C GLY A 121 -21.41 11.03 4.69
N THR A 122 -22.48 11.03 3.89
CA THR A 122 -22.57 10.27 2.63
C THR A 122 -22.89 11.17 1.44
N ASP A 123 -22.40 10.77 0.27
CA ASP A 123 -22.65 11.36 -1.03
C ASP A 123 -23.35 10.34 -1.93
N THR A 124 -24.30 10.79 -2.74
CA THR A 124 -24.97 9.93 -3.71
C THR A 124 -24.23 10.06 -5.04
N VAL A 125 -23.63 8.96 -5.48
CA VAL A 125 -22.89 8.88 -6.74
C VAL A 125 -23.61 7.92 -7.68
N ARG A 126 -23.79 8.34 -8.93
CA ARG A 126 -24.33 7.50 -9.99
C ARG A 126 -23.22 6.61 -10.55
N ILE A 127 -23.36 5.30 -10.44
CA ILE A 127 -22.44 4.31 -11.03
C ILE A 127 -23.24 3.48 -12.04
N GLY A 128 -22.98 3.70 -13.33
CA GLY A 128 -23.84 3.17 -14.39
C GLY A 128 -25.26 3.74 -14.24
N GLU A 129 -26.24 2.86 -14.07
CA GLU A 129 -27.65 3.27 -13.89
C GLU A 129 -28.09 3.32 -12.42
N TYR A 130 -27.20 3.01 -11.48
CA TYR A 130 -27.54 2.86 -10.06
C TYR A 130 -27.05 4.03 -9.20
N ASP A 131 -27.90 4.51 -8.30
CA ASP A 131 -27.55 5.49 -7.27
C ASP A 131 -26.93 4.78 -6.05
N TYR A 132 -25.64 5.01 -5.82
CA TYR A 132 -24.91 4.48 -4.67
C TYR A 132 -24.66 5.57 -3.63
N LYS A 133 -24.95 5.26 -2.36
CA LYS A 133 -24.55 6.10 -1.23
C LYS A 133 -23.17 5.71 -0.76
N LEU A 134 -22.21 6.62 -0.90
CA LEU A 134 -20.82 6.41 -0.51
C LEU A 134 -20.46 7.37 0.62
N PRO A 135 -19.69 6.95 1.63
CA PRO A 135 -19.17 7.87 2.64
C PRO A 135 -18.30 8.94 1.97
N ARG A 136 -18.45 10.19 2.42
CA ARG A 136 -17.66 11.33 1.99
C ARG A 136 -16.60 11.65 3.03
N LEU A 137 -15.36 11.75 2.58
CA LEU A 137 -14.21 12.17 3.35
C LEU A 137 -13.80 13.59 2.90
N ALA A 138 -13.80 14.55 3.82
CA ALA A 138 -13.12 15.82 3.63
C ALA A 138 -11.63 15.61 3.90
N ALA A 139 -10.84 15.64 2.84
CA ALA A 139 -9.41 15.36 2.92
C ALA A 139 -8.66 16.59 3.43
N ASP A 140 -7.78 16.37 4.40
CA ASP A 140 -6.75 17.30 4.84
C ASP A 140 -5.44 17.06 4.09
N VAL A 141 -5.15 15.80 3.81
CA VAL A 141 -3.94 15.35 3.11
C VAL A 141 -4.35 14.46 1.94
N VAL A 142 -3.72 14.69 0.79
CA VAL A 142 -3.79 13.82 -0.39
C VAL A 142 -2.37 13.38 -0.70
N TYR A 143 -2.09 12.08 -0.60
CA TYR A 143 -0.78 11.51 -0.87
C TYR A 143 -0.85 10.54 -2.05
N LEU A 144 -0.33 10.96 -3.20
CA LEU A 144 -0.23 10.15 -4.41
C LEU A 144 1.04 9.30 -4.36
N TRP A 145 0.88 7.98 -4.42
CA TRP A 145 2.01 7.07 -4.42
C TRP A 145 2.68 7.02 -5.81
N PRO A 146 4.01 6.89 -5.86
CA PRO A 146 4.72 6.66 -7.10
C PRO A 146 4.38 5.28 -7.65
N GLU A 147 4.28 5.21 -8.98
CA GLU A 147 4.10 3.95 -9.69
C GLU A 147 5.37 3.12 -9.56
N VAL A 148 5.26 1.98 -8.88
CA VAL A 148 6.31 0.97 -8.90
C VAL A 148 6.07 0.13 -10.14
N ARG A 149 6.93 0.30 -11.14
CA ARG A 149 7.03 -0.61 -12.29
C ARG A 149 7.64 -1.90 -11.77
N GLU A 150 6.82 -2.93 -11.65
CA GLU A 150 7.33 -4.29 -11.48
C GLU A 150 8.00 -4.67 -12.79
N VAL A 151 9.34 -4.62 -12.81
CA VAL A 151 10.09 -5.12 -13.95
C VAL A 151 10.02 -6.63 -13.85
N GLU A 152 9.20 -7.24 -14.70
CA GLU A 152 9.26 -8.68 -14.91
C GLU A 152 10.64 -8.99 -15.48
N VAL A 153 11.54 -9.45 -14.62
CA VAL A 153 12.83 -9.96 -15.05
C VAL A 153 12.54 -11.30 -15.70
N VAL A 154 12.34 -11.28 -17.02
CA VAL A 154 12.32 -12.50 -17.81
C VAL A 154 13.73 -13.08 -17.72
N VAL A 155 13.93 -14.01 -16.80
CA VAL A 155 15.15 -14.80 -16.75
C VAL A 155 15.13 -15.66 -18.00
N PRO A 156 16.02 -15.44 -18.98
CA PRO A 156 16.07 -16.30 -20.14
C PRO A 156 16.29 -17.74 -19.66
N PRO A 157 15.60 -18.74 -20.24
CA PRO A 157 15.86 -20.13 -19.91
C PRO A 157 17.36 -20.38 -20.05
N PRO A 158 17.98 -21.19 -19.17
CA PRO A 158 19.40 -21.51 -19.29
C PRO A 158 19.67 -21.99 -20.72
N GLY A 159 20.39 -21.18 -21.49
CA GLY A 159 20.65 -21.50 -22.89
C GLY A 159 21.44 -22.81 -23.00
N PRO A 160 21.30 -23.56 -24.09
CA PRO A 160 22.01 -24.83 -24.30
C PRO A 160 23.54 -24.70 -24.42
N TYR A 161 24.09 -23.50 -24.23
CA TYR A 161 25.51 -23.17 -24.36
C TYR A 161 26.30 -23.15 -23.04
N TRP A 162 25.76 -23.72 -21.96
CA TRP A 162 26.57 -24.08 -20.80
C TRP A 162 27.29 -25.42 -21.03
N GLY A 163 28.35 -25.34 -21.83
CA GLY A 163 29.43 -26.33 -21.97
C GLY A 163 30.48 -25.78 -22.94
N PRO A 164 31.80 -26.06 -22.82
CA PRO A 164 32.46 -27.15 -22.09
C PRO A 164 33.79 -26.71 -21.39
N TYR A 165 33.83 -26.55 -20.06
CA TYR A 165 35.10 -26.23 -19.36
C TYR A 165 35.33 -26.95 -18.02
N TRP A 166 34.75 -28.15 -17.85
CA TRP A 166 35.18 -29.07 -16.79
C TRP A 166 35.56 -30.40 -17.44
N GLY A 167 36.85 -30.51 -17.72
CA GLY A 167 37.48 -31.61 -18.44
C GLY A 167 37.53 -32.95 -17.69
N PRO A 168 38.15 -33.98 -18.32
CA PRO A 168 37.82 -35.38 -18.09
C PRO A 168 38.71 -36.03 -17.04
N TYR A 169 38.14 -36.42 -15.90
CA TYR A 169 38.69 -37.53 -15.13
C TYR A 169 37.86 -38.79 -15.34
N ARG A 170 38.44 -39.65 -16.19
CA ARG A 170 38.16 -41.07 -16.25
C ARG A 170 38.09 -41.66 -14.83
N ARG A 171 36.95 -42.27 -14.49
CA ARG A 171 36.83 -43.34 -13.49
C ARG A 171 35.59 -44.13 -13.92
N GLY A 172 35.72 -45.15 -14.76
CA GLY A 172 36.15 -46.49 -14.36
C GLY A 172 34.89 -47.37 -14.23
N PRO A 173 34.78 -48.51 -14.94
CA PRO A 173 33.51 -49.19 -15.15
C PRO A 173 33.23 -50.27 -14.08
N TRP A 174 32.98 -49.89 -12.82
CA TRP A 174 32.61 -50.86 -11.76
C TRP A 174 31.79 -50.21 -10.65
N GLY A 175 30.65 -50.79 -10.26
CA GLY A 175 30.13 -50.63 -8.88
C GLY A 175 28.62 -50.46 -8.64
N TRP A 176 27.80 -51.45 -9.00
CA TRP A 176 26.74 -52.11 -8.19
C TRP A 176 26.06 -51.35 -7.02
N TRP A 177 24.71 -51.32 -7.09
CA TRP A 177 23.63 -51.34 -6.08
C TRP A 177 23.93 -50.93 -4.64
N TRP A 178 23.10 -50.05 -4.06
CA TRP A 178 22.18 -50.26 -2.91
C TRP A 178 21.12 -49.16 -2.91
#